data_AF-A0A3D0UU35-F1
#
_entry.id   AF-A0A3D0UU35-F1
#
_cell.length_a   1.000
_cell.length_b   1.000
_cell.length_c   1.000
_cell.angle_alpha   90.00
_cell.angle_beta   90.00
_cell.angle_gamma   90.00
#
_symmetry.space_group_name_H-M   'P 1'
#
loop_
_entity.id
_entity.type
_entity.pdbx_description
1 polymer ?
#
loop_
_entity_poly.entity_id
_entity_poly.type
_entity_poly.pdbx_seq_one_letter_code
_entity_poly.pdbx_strand_id
1 'polypeptide(L)'
;MHGIEKIAYDKTMDMLEYVRPVVIFMVDATEGITHRDMTLLAEINRLALPIIFALNKSDLLTEKEMKQVMDTTIRMMDFAKYIPILPISAQTGKGTESFFKFVHDLRKEAEKRIETNPLNKIISAEFFQRPPRFPQNKICKIMYATQVDINAPTFLVFVNHKARANFSFKKWIENTIRKHFGFIGVPLVIRFKDRREGGEERTRPGESLESIQKARDKRQQEIEKNAKKIMTKRRKKQAK
;
A
#
# COMPACT_ATOMS: atom_id res chain seq x y z
N MET A 1 -12.60 -8.31 24.75
CA MET A 1 -14.05 -8.46 24.59
C MET A 1 -14.45 -9.81 25.17
N HIS A 2 -15.33 -9.88 26.16
CA HIS A 2 -15.87 -11.15 26.67
C HIS A 2 -17.36 -11.24 26.36
N GLY A 3 -17.84 -12.41 25.90
CA GLY A 3 -19.26 -12.67 25.62
C GLY A 3 -19.70 -12.43 24.17
N ILE A 4 -20.98 -12.04 23.99
CA ILE A 4 -21.69 -11.89 22.71
C ILE A 4 -20.99 -10.90 21.76
N GLU A 5 -20.37 -9.84 22.29
CA GLU A 5 -19.61 -8.87 21.49
C GLU A 5 -18.47 -9.53 20.70
N LYS A 6 -17.77 -10.49 21.30
CA LYS A 6 -16.68 -11.20 20.63
C LYS A 6 -17.21 -12.06 19.48
N ILE A 7 -18.33 -12.75 19.70
CA ILE A 7 -18.97 -13.59 18.67
C ILE A 7 -19.49 -12.72 17.51
N ALA A 8 -20.08 -11.56 17.81
CA ALA A 8 -20.51 -10.61 16.80
C ALA A 8 -19.34 -10.04 16.00
N TYR A 9 -18.24 -9.72 16.68
CA TYR A 9 -16.99 -9.27 16.07
C TYR A 9 -16.40 -10.33 15.13
N ASP A 10 -16.20 -11.57 15.62
CA ASP A 10 -15.59 -12.65 14.83
C ASP A 10 -16.42 -12.95 13.57
N LYS A 11 -17.75 -13.06 13.70
CA LYS A 11 -18.66 -13.24 12.56
C LYS A 11 -18.58 -12.10 11.55
N THR A 12 -18.43 -10.87 12.02
CA THR A 12 -18.31 -9.71 11.14
C THR A 12 -17.01 -9.79 10.36
N MET A 13 -15.91 -10.13 11.03
CA MET A 13 -14.60 -10.23 10.39
C MET A 13 -14.58 -11.34 9.31
N ASP A 14 -15.14 -12.51 9.62
CA ASP A 14 -15.26 -13.62 8.65
C ASP A 14 -16.09 -13.21 7.43
N MET A 15 -17.20 -12.49 7.64
CA MET A 15 -18.05 -12.00 6.55
C MET A 15 -17.31 -10.98 5.67
N LEU A 16 -16.58 -10.06 6.29
CA LEU A 16 -15.79 -9.04 5.59
C LEU A 16 -14.71 -9.67 4.71
N GLU A 17 -14.03 -10.71 5.20
CA GLU A 17 -13.03 -11.46 4.43
C GLU A 17 -13.64 -12.19 3.23
N TYR A 18 -14.81 -12.81 3.41
CA TYR A 18 -15.47 -13.61 2.37
C TYR A 18 -16.18 -12.76 1.31
N VAL A 19 -17.00 -11.79 1.73
CA VAL A 19 -17.88 -11.00 0.84
C VAL A 19 -17.15 -9.83 0.18
N ARG A 20 -16.10 -9.33 0.82
CA ARG A 20 -15.37 -8.10 0.45
C ARG A 20 -16.28 -6.89 0.13
N PRO A 21 -17.19 -6.49 1.04
CA PRO A 21 -18.13 -5.40 0.81
C PRO A 21 -17.48 -4.02 0.92
N VAL A 22 -18.25 -2.99 0.57
CA VAL A 22 -17.97 -1.61 1.01
C VAL A 22 -18.32 -1.49 2.48
N VAL A 23 -17.38 -1.04 3.31
CA VAL A 23 -17.57 -0.89 4.74
C VAL A 23 -17.94 0.56 5.07
N ILE A 24 -19.06 0.70 5.78
CA ILE A 24 -19.47 1.97 6.38
C ILE A 24 -19.06 1.93 7.84
N PHE A 25 -18.03 2.69 8.19
CA PHE A 25 -17.58 2.83 9.57
C PHE A 25 -18.26 4.05 10.19
N MET A 26 -19.27 3.82 11.02
CA MET A 26 -20.09 4.89 11.59
C MET A 26 -19.77 5.11 13.06
N VAL A 27 -19.58 6.37 13.43
CA VAL A 27 -19.32 6.82 14.81
C VAL A 27 -20.28 7.95 15.15
N ASP A 28 -20.66 8.06 16.42
CA ASP A 28 -21.43 9.18 16.93
C ASP A 28 -20.59 10.45 16.99
N ALA A 29 -20.99 11.50 16.26
CA ALA A 29 -20.28 12.76 16.24
C ALA A 29 -20.29 13.48 17.60
N THR A 30 -21.32 13.28 18.44
CA THR A 30 -21.41 13.97 19.73
C THR A 30 -20.44 13.40 20.76
N GLU A 31 -20.14 12.11 20.68
CA GLU A 31 -19.14 11.44 21.53
C GLU A 31 -17.73 11.56 20.95
N GLY A 32 -17.63 11.71 19.62
CA GLY A 32 -16.38 11.72 18.90
C GLY A 32 -15.77 10.33 18.77
N ILE A 33 -14.56 10.27 18.22
CA ILE A 33 -13.87 9.00 17.95
C ILE A 33 -13.03 8.54 19.14
N THR A 34 -13.21 7.30 19.57
CA THR A 34 -12.48 6.72 20.71
C THR A 34 -11.25 5.91 20.27
N HIS A 35 -10.37 5.56 21.20
CA HIS A 35 -9.21 4.70 20.89
C HIS A 35 -9.63 3.30 20.43
N ARG A 36 -10.74 2.76 20.96
CA ARG A 36 -11.28 1.45 20.57
C ARG A 36 -11.76 1.46 19.12
N ASP A 37 -12.41 2.55 18.70
CA ASP A 37 -12.83 2.74 17.30
C ASP A 37 -11.63 2.79 16.37
N MET A 38 -10.55 3.45 16.78
CA MET A 38 -9.31 3.49 16.00
C MET A 38 -8.67 2.12 15.84
N THR A 39 -8.65 1.30 16.90
CA THR A 39 -8.15 -0.07 16.82
C THR A 39 -8.99 -0.89 15.83
N LEU A 40 -10.31 -0.83 15.93
CA LEU A 40 -11.23 -1.54 15.04
C LEU A 40 -11.07 -1.08 13.58
N LEU A 41 -11.01 0.22 13.34
CA LEU A 41 -10.80 0.78 12.01
C LEU A 41 -9.46 0.34 11.42
N ALA A 42 -8.40 0.28 12.23
CA ALA A 42 -7.09 -0.19 11.78
C ALA A 42 -7.11 -1.68 11.41
N GLU A 43 -7.90 -2.50 12.10
CA GLU A 43 -8.10 -3.92 11.77
C GLU A 43 -8.85 -4.10 10.45
N ILE A 44 -10.00 -3.41 10.28
CA ILE A 44 -10.78 -3.43 9.03
C ILE A 44 -9.93 -2.94 7.85
N ASN A 45 -9.15 -1.88 8.04
CA ASN A 45 -8.25 -1.34 7.03
C ASN A 45 -7.19 -2.35 6.54
N ARG A 46 -6.80 -3.33 7.37
CA ARG A 46 -5.87 -4.40 6.95
C ARG A 46 -6.48 -5.39 5.98
N LEU A 47 -7.81 -5.53 5.95
CA LEU A 47 -8.52 -6.39 4.99
C LEU A 47 -8.48 -5.85 3.55
N ALA A 48 -7.99 -4.62 3.36
CA ALA A 48 -7.97 -3.93 2.09
C ALA A 48 -9.38 -3.86 1.46
N LEU A 49 -10.38 -3.52 2.27
CA LEU A 49 -11.74 -3.26 1.83
C LEU A 49 -11.97 -1.76 1.59
N PRO A 50 -12.81 -1.38 0.63
CA PRO A 50 -13.24 0.00 0.49
C PRO A 50 -13.98 0.46 1.76
N ILE A 51 -13.60 1.61 2.32
CA ILE A 51 -14.13 2.13 3.59
C ILE A 51 -14.58 3.58 3.41
N ILE A 52 -15.74 3.91 3.99
CA ILE A 52 -16.23 5.26 4.18
C ILE A 52 -16.46 5.47 5.67
N PHE A 53 -16.01 6.62 6.19
CA PHE A 53 -16.20 6.99 7.58
C PHE A 53 -17.39 7.95 7.70
N ALA A 54 -18.38 7.60 8.52
CA ALA A 54 -19.58 8.38 8.74
C ALA A 54 -19.62 8.93 10.18
N LEU A 55 -19.69 10.25 10.32
CA LEU A 55 -19.95 10.91 11.61
C LEU A 55 -21.45 11.18 11.73
N ASN A 56 -22.16 10.32 12.47
CA ASN A 56 -23.60 10.38 12.62
C ASN A 56 -24.03 11.38 13.71
N LYS A 57 -25.32 11.74 13.74
CA LYS A 57 -25.90 12.76 14.65
C LYS A 57 -25.31 14.16 14.48
N SER A 58 -24.85 14.49 13.28
CA SER A 58 -24.30 15.83 12.96
C SER A 58 -25.30 16.97 13.14
N ASP A 59 -26.60 16.68 13.22
CA ASP A 59 -27.67 17.64 13.51
C ASP A 59 -27.66 18.14 14.97
N LEU A 60 -27.06 17.38 15.89
CA LEU A 60 -26.96 17.75 17.30
C LEU A 60 -25.77 18.68 17.60
N LEU A 61 -24.94 18.96 16.59
CA LEU A 61 -23.74 19.78 16.73
C LEU A 61 -23.88 21.09 15.97
N THR A 62 -23.35 22.16 16.55
CA THR A 62 -23.12 23.41 15.81
C THR A 62 -22.02 23.22 14.76
N GLU A 63 -21.96 24.11 13.76
CA GLU A 63 -20.91 24.05 12.72
C GLU A 63 -19.49 24.09 13.30
N LYS A 64 -19.30 24.85 14.39
CA LYS A 64 -18.01 24.99 15.07
C LYS A 64 -17.60 23.67 15.76
N GLU A 65 -18.53 23.03 16.47
CA GLU A 65 -18.28 21.75 17.14
C GLU A 65 -18.04 20.65 16.11
N MET A 66 -18.86 20.58 15.06
CA MET A 66 -18.69 19.62 13.98
C MET A 66 -17.31 19.73 13.33
N LYS A 67 -16.84 20.96 13.07
CA LYS A 67 -15.49 21.21 12.55
C LYS A 67 -14.40 20.69 13.51
N GLN A 68 -14.54 20.93 14.82
CA GLN A 68 -13.59 20.43 15.82
C GLN A 68 -13.54 18.90 15.86
N VAL A 69 -14.69 18.23 15.78
CA VAL A 69 -14.79 16.77 15.73
C VAL A 69 -14.14 16.23 14.44
N MET A 70 -14.42 16.87 13.29
CA MET A 70 -13.79 16.49 12.01
C MET A 70 -12.27 16.65 12.06
N ASP A 71 -11.76 17.80 12.50
CA ASP A 71 -10.32 18.06 12.59
C ASP A 71 -9.62 17.07 13.52
N THR A 72 -10.26 16.70 14.63
CA THR A 72 -9.77 15.69 15.56
C THR A 72 -9.73 14.30 14.92
N THR A 73 -10.81 13.93 14.22
CA THR A 73 -10.91 12.65 13.51
C THR A 73 -9.84 12.55 12.41
N ILE A 74 -9.62 13.61 11.63
CA ILE A 74 -8.59 13.67 10.59
C ILE A 74 -7.20 13.44 11.19
N ARG A 75 -6.89 14.08 12.34
CA ARG A 75 -5.60 13.88 13.02
C ARG A 75 -5.42 12.44 13.50
N MET A 76 -6.46 11.83 14.05
CA MET A 76 -6.40 10.45 14.55
C MET A 76 -6.29 9.42 13.41
N MET A 77 -6.89 9.69 12.25
CA MET A 77 -6.83 8.84 11.06
C MET A 77 -5.64 9.12 10.15
N ASP A 78 -4.53 9.66 10.67
CA ASP A 78 -3.32 9.96 9.87
C ASP A 78 -2.78 8.75 9.09
N PHE A 79 -2.97 7.52 9.60
CA PHE A 79 -2.59 6.29 8.90
C PHE A 79 -3.46 5.96 7.68
N ALA A 80 -4.69 6.47 7.62
CA ALA A 80 -5.71 6.17 6.62
C ALA A 80 -6.38 7.42 6.03
N LYS A 81 -5.59 8.46 5.74
CA LYS A 81 -6.06 9.74 5.14
C LYS A 81 -6.89 9.61 3.87
N TYR A 82 -6.78 8.48 3.19
CA TYR A 82 -7.54 8.24 1.97
C TYR A 82 -9.01 7.93 2.24
N ILE A 83 -9.37 7.55 3.48
CA ILE A 83 -10.75 7.28 3.89
C ILE A 83 -11.47 8.62 4.05
N PRO A 84 -12.55 8.86 3.30
CA PRO A 84 -13.34 10.08 3.40
C PRO A 84 -14.19 10.06 4.67
N ILE A 85 -14.31 11.23 5.30
CA ILE A 85 -15.12 11.46 6.50
C ILE A 85 -16.32 12.29 6.08
N LEU A 86 -17.52 11.75 6.27
CA LEU A 86 -18.76 12.40 5.89
C LEU A 86 -19.64 12.60 7.13
N PRO A 87 -19.98 13.85 7.50
CA PRO A 87 -20.99 14.10 8.51
C PRO A 87 -22.38 13.79 7.96
N ILE A 88 -23.15 13.00 8.70
CA ILE A 88 -24.53 12.62 8.34
C ILE A 88 -25.45 12.78 9.56
N SER A 89 -26.73 12.90 9.31
CA SER A 89 -27.78 12.75 10.31
C SER A 89 -28.77 11.71 9.79
N ALA A 90 -28.71 10.50 10.35
CA ALA A 90 -29.64 9.44 9.98
C ALA A 90 -31.09 9.79 10.37
N GLN A 91 -31.28 10.62 11.41
CA GLN A 91 -32.60 11.01 11.90
C GLN A 91 -33.27 12.07 11.00
N THR A 92 -32.53 13.10 10.61
CA THR A 92 -33.06 14.19 9.76
C THR A 92 -32.90 13.93 8.27
N GLY A 93 -32.08 12.94 7.90
CA GLY A 93 -31.69 12.67 6.51
C GLY A 93 -30.59 13.59 5.98
N LYS A 94 -30.14 14.60 6.73
CA LYS A 94 -29.09 15.53 6.29
C LYS A 94 -27.80 14.79 5.92
N GLY A 95 -27.28 15.05 4.72
CA GLY A 95 -26.04 14.46 4.21
C GLY A 95 -26.13 12.99 3.77
N THR A 96 -27.29 12.34 3.91
CA THR A 96 -27.45 10.92 3.56
C THR A 96 -27.45 10.69 2.04
N GLU A 97 -28.04 11.60 1.26
CA GLU A 97 -28.06 11.49 -0.20
C GLU A 97 -26.65 11.49 -0.81
N SER A 98 -25.82 12.48 -0.44
CA SER A 98 -24.43 12.56 -0.87
C SER A 98 -23.60 11.38 -0.37
N PHE A 99 -23.89 10.91 0.85
CA PHE A 99 -23.28 9.72 1.41
C PHE A 99 -23.58 8.46 0.59
N PHE A 100 -24.85 8.17 0.27
CA PHE A 100 -25.22 6.99 -0.51
C PHE A 100 -24.71 7.06 -1.96
N LYS A 101 -24.70 8.27 -2.55
CA LYS A 101 -24.04 8.48 -3.85
C LYS A 101 -22.56 8.09 -3.78
N PHE A 102 -21.86 8.54 -2.74
CA PHE A 102 -20.46 8.22 -2.54
C PHE A 102 -20.22 6.71 -2.33
N VAL A 103 -21.08 6.03 -1.56
CA VAL A 103 -21.05 4.55 -1.40
C VAL A 103 -21.15 3.85 -2.75
N HIS A 104 -22.06 4.30 -3.62
CA HIS A 104 -22.24 3.71 -4.94
C HIS A 104 -20.99 3.90 -5.83
N ASP A 105 -20.40 5.09 -5.80
CA ASP A 105 -19.21 5.42 -6.58
C ASP A 105 -17.96 4.69 -6.07
N LEU A 106 -17.89 4.42 -4.76
CA LEU A 106 -16.75 3.75 -4.13
C LEU A 106 -16.47 2.36 -4.71
N ARG A 107 -17.53 1.61 -5.04
CA ARG A 107 -17.38 0.28 -5.64
C ARG A 107 -16.77 0.35 -7.04
N LYS A 108 -17.25 1.29 -7.87
CA LYS A 108 -16.68 1.53 -9.21
C LYS A 108 -15.23 1.97 -9.11
N GLU A 109 -14.93 2.82 -8.13
CA GLU A 109 -13.58 3.29 -7.87
C GLU A 109 -12.65 2.16 -7.42
N ALA A 110 -13.16 1.21 -6.63
CA ALA A 110 -12.43 0.03 -6.20
C ALA A 110 -12.11 -0.90 -7.39
N GLU A 111 -13.06 -1.10 -8.31
CA GLU A 111 -12.90 -1.96 -9.47
C GLU A 111 -12.12 -1.30 -10.62
N LYS A 112 -11.71 -0.04 -10.47
CA LYS A 112 -11.01 0.72 -11.51
C LYS A 112 -9.67 0.09 -11.90
N ARG A 113 -9.50 -0.09 -13.20
CA ARG A 113 -8.25 -0.54 -13.83
C ARG A 113 -7.49 0.63 -14.44
N ILE A 114 -6.21 0.75 -14.08
CA ILE A 114 -5.28 1.72 -14.64
C ILE A 114 -4.38 1.01 -15.63
N GLU A 115 -4.30 1.60 -16.82
CA GLU A 115 -3.36 1.14 -17.83
C GLU A 115 -1.91 1.34 -17.38
N THR A 116 -1.09 0.38 -17.79
CA THR A 116 0.33 0.36 -17.48
C THR A 116 1.07 1.63 -17.93
N ASN A 117 0.82 2.08 -19.16
CA ASN A 117 1.57 3.18 -19.77
C ASN A 117 1.38 4.51 -19.01
N PRO A 118 0.13 4.99 -18.76
CA PRO A 118 -0.07 6.21 -17.99
C PRO A 118 0.46 6.09 -16.56
N LEU A 119 0.31 4.93 -15.91
CA LEU A 119 0.85 4.69 -14.55
C LEU A 119 2.37 4.95 -14.50
N ASN A 120 3.14 4.34 -15.40
CA ASN A 120 4.59 4.46 -15.40
C ASN A 120 5.06 5.86 -15.81
N LYS A 121 4.35 6.52 -16.73
CA LYS A 121 4.64 7.90 -17.13
C LYS A 121 4.51 8.86 -15.95
N ILE A 122 3.41 8.75 -15.20
CA ILE A 122 3.16 9.60 -14.01
C ILE A 122 4.16 9.32 -12.90
N ILE A 123 4.41 8.05 -12.56
CA ILE A 123 5.37 7.70 -11.50
C ILE A 123 6.76 8.24 -11.83
N SER A 124 7.18 8.14 -13.10
CA SER A 124 8.48 8.62 -13.55
C SER A 124 8.57 10.15 -13.51
N ALA A 125 7.50 10.85 -13.92
CA ALA A 125 7.41 12.31 -13.85
C ALA A 125 7.47 12.82 -12.39
N GLU A 126 6.72 12.20 -11.48
CA GLU A 126 6.74 12.58 -10.06
C GLU A 126 8.06 12.23 -9.38
N PHE A 127 8.71 11.13 -9.77
CA PHE A 127 10.04 10.80 -9.25
C PHE A 127 11.06 11.88 -9.61
N PHE A 128 10.96 12.47 -10.80
CA PHE A 128 11.82 13.56 -11.24
C PHE A 128 11.52 14.88 -10.51
N GLN A 129 10.24 15.24 -10.36
CA GLN A 129 9.84 16.50 -9.72
C GLN A 129 10.01 16.47 -8.20
N ARG A 130 9.65 15.36 -7.55
CA ARG A 130 9.57 15.19 -6.09
C ARG A 130 10.10 13.82 -5.69
N PRO A 131 11.43 13.60 -5.79
CA PRO A 131 12.01 12.29 -5.50
C PRO A 131 11.80 11.90 -4.03
N PRO A 132 11.52 10.62 -3.75
CA PRO A 132 11.49 10.11 -2.40
C PRO A 132 12.88 10.12 -1.77
N ARG A 133 12.94 10.35 -0.46
CA ARG A 133 14.20 10.38 0.28
C ARG A 133 14.72 8.96 0.52
N PHE A 134 15.98 8.73 0.20
CA PHE A 134 16.69 7.48 0.47
C PHE A 134 17.97 7.73 1.27
N PRO A 135 18.41 6.78 2.11
CA PRO A 135 19.75 6.79 2.68
C PRO A 135 20.82 6.77 1.58
N GLN A 136 21.98 7.35 1.88
CA GLN A 136 23.10 7.42 0.95
C GLN A 136 23.48 6.01 0.44
N ASN A 137 23.63 5.88 -0.88
CA ASN A 137 23.95 4.63 -1.59
C ASN A 137 22.89 3.50 -1.55
N LYS A 138 21.68 3.74 -1.03
CA LYS A 138 20.59 2.74 -0.99
C LYS A 138 19.34 3.14 -1.78
N ILE A 139 19.53 3.77 -2.94
CA ILE A 139 18.41 4.19 -3.80
C ILE A 139 17.65 2.95 -4.32
N CYS A 140 16.32 2.99 -4.14
CA CYS A 140 15.39 2.05 -4.74
C CYS A 140 14.88 2.64 -6.06
N LYS A 141 15.26 2.02 -7.19
CA LYS A 141 14.85 2.48 -8.53
C LYS A 141 13.63 1.70 -8.97
N ILE A 142 12.56 2.40 -9.31
CA ILE A 142 11.39 1.83 -9.99
C ILE A 142 11.78 1.56 -11.43
N MET A 143 11.64 0.32 -11.86
CA MET A 143 11.85 -0.08 -13.24
C MET A 143 10.55 0.00 -14.02
N TYR A 144 9.48 -0.53 -13.41
CA TYR A 144 8.18 -0.65 -14.01
C TYR A 144 7.13 -0.95 -12.93
N ALA A 145 5.90 -0.48 -13.10
CA ALA A 145 4.76 -0.78 -12.24
C ALA A 145 3.55 -1.21 -13.08
N THR A 146 2.75 -2.13 -12.55
CA THR A 146 1.50 -2.56 -13.19
C THR A 146 0.44 -2.88 -12.14
N GLN A 147 -0.83 -2.76 -12.51
CA GLN A 147 -1.93 -3.20 -11.67
C GLN A 147 -2.22 -4.67 -11.96
N VAL A 148 -2.10 -5.52 -10.95
CA VAL A 148 -2.30 -6.98 -11.07
C VAL A 148 -3.67 -7.42 -10.58
N ASP A 149 -4.33 -6.64 -9.72
CA ASP A 149 -5.66 -6.94 -9.19
C ASP A 149 -6.53 -5.69 -9.12
N ILE A 150 -7.84 -5.88 -9.23
CA ILE A 150 -8.88 -4.85 -9.09
C ILE A 150 -9.70 -5.04 -7.82
N ASN A 151 -9.85 -6.25 -7.28
CA ASN A 151 -10.63 -6.47 -6.06
C ASN A 151 -9.74 -6.26 -4.82
N ALA A 152 -9.56 -4.99 -4.45
CA ALA A 152 -8.37 -4.37 -3.83
C ALA A 152 -7.29 -4.04 -4.87
N PRO A 153 -7.30 -2.82 -5.45
CA PRO A 153 -6.33 -2.36 -6.43
C PRO A 153 -4.90 -2.66 -5.98
N THR A 154 -4.32 -3.70 -6.59
CA THR A 154 -3.00 -4.20 -6.23
C THR A 154 -2.02 -3.81 -7.31
N PHE A 155 -1.01 -3.03 -6.91
CA PHE A 155 0.06 -2.57 -7.77
C PHE A 155 1.32 -3.36 -7.50
N LEU A 156 1.80 -4.07 -8.51
CA LEU A 156 3.09 -4.74 -8.51
C LEU A 156 4.14 -3.80 -9.06
N VAL A 157 5.07 -3.39 -8.21
CA VAL A 157 6.16 -2.48 -8.55
C VAL A 157 7.46 -3.25 -8.62
N PHE A 158 8.03 -3.30 -9.82
CA PHE A 158 9.33 -3.90 -10.06
C PHE A 158 10.43 -2.90 -9.75
N VAL A 159 11.30 -3.30 -8.83
CA VAL A 159 12.41 -2.48 -8.37
C VAL A 159 13.75 -3.18 -8.61
N ASN A 160 14.83 -2.41 -8.47
CA ASN A 160 16.19 -2.98 -8.50
C ASN A 160 16.45 -3.92 -7.32
N HIS A 161 16.08 -3.52 -6.10
CA HIS A 161 16.26 -4.28 -4.86
C HIS A 161 15.10 -4.02 -3.89
N LYS A 162 14.23 -5.01 -3.66
CA LYS A 162 13.03 -4.94 -2.82
C LYS A 162 13.38 -4.61 -1.37
N ALA A 163 14.53 -5.08 -0.89
CA ALA A 163 15.04 -4.77 0.44
C ALA A 163 15.31 -3.26 0.66
N ARG A 164 15.37 -2.45 -0.39
CA ARG A 164 15.54 -0.99 -0.31
C ARG A 164 14.20 -0.24 -0.34
N ALA A 165 13.09 -0.91 -0.60
CA ALA A 165 11.77 -0.31 -0.62
C ALA A 165 11.23 -0.16 0.82
N ASN A 166 11.59 0.95 1.45
CA ASN A 166 11.12 1.28 2.81
C ASN A 166 9.64 1.72 2.82
N PHE A 167 9.08 1.87 4.01
CA PHE A 167 7.69 2.31 4.20
C PHE A 167 7.42 3.69 3.59
N SER A 168 8.33 4.65 3.77
CA SER A 168 8.20 6.00 3.20
C SER A 168 8.11 5.98 1.68
N PHE A 169 8.89 5.12 1.01
CA PHE A 169 8.85 4.94 -0.43
C PHE A 169 7.54 4.29 -0.89
N LYS A 170 7.06 3.27 -0.17
CA LYS A 170 5.73 2.69 -0.40
C LYS A 170 4.64 3.75 -0.32
N LYS A 171 4.66 4.57 0.74
CA LYS A 171 3.70 5.69 0.94
C LYS A 171 3.83 6.76 -0.14
N TRP A 172 5.03 7.07 -0.59
CA TRP A 172 5.25 8.00 -1.71
C TRP A 172 4.60 7.48 -3.00
N ILE A 173 4.77 6.19 -3.34
CA ILE A 173 4.10 5.59 -4.50
C ILE A 173 2.58 5.63 -4.31
N GLU A 174 2.09 5.25 -3.13
CA GLU A 174 0.65 5.27 -2.80
C GLU A 174 0.05 6.66 -3.02
N ASN A 175 0.67 7.69 -2.45
CA ASN A 175 0.22 9.07 -2.57
C ASN A 175 0.28 9.58 -4.02
N THR A 176 1.31 9.19 -4.77
CA THR A 176 1.43 9.52 -6.19
C THR A 176 0.29 8.89 -7.00
N ILE A 177 0.00 7.60 -6.79
CA ILE A 177 -1.11 6.94 -7.49
C ILE A 177 -2.44 7.62 -7.12
N ARG A 178 -2.66 7.90 -5.83
CA ARG A 178 -3.90 8.54 -5.37
C ARG A 178 -4.10 9.94 -5.94
N LYS A 179 -3.04 10.76 -5.94
CA LYS A 179 -3.07 12.14 -6.45
C LYS A 179 -3.50 12.21 -7.92
N HIS A 180 -3.03 11.26 -8.74
CA HIS A 180 -3.24 11.31 -10.19
C HIS A 180 -4.40 10.45 -10.67
N PHE A 181 -4.75 9.40 -9.93
CA PHE A 181 -5.76 8.43 -10.35
C PHE A 181 -6.93 8.27 -9.37
N GLY A 182 -6.92 8.89 -8.20
CA GLY A 182 -8.02 8.84 -7.23
C GLY A 182 -7.88 7.75 -6.16
N PHE A 183 -8.82 6.81 -6.11
CA PHE A 183 -9.00 5.78 -5.08
C PHE A 183 -9.40 6.31 -3.71
N ILE A 184 -10.18 7.39 -3.68
CA ILE A 184 -10.69 7.93 -2.40
C ILE A 184 -11.58 6.86 -1.74
N GLY A 185 -11.28 6.55 -0.49
CA GLY A 185 -11.91 5.49 0.31
C GLY A 185 -11.59 4.07 -0.12
N VAL A 186 -10.69 3.89 -1.11
CA VAL A 186 -10.26 2.57 -1.56
C VAL A 186 -8.80 2.32 -1.12
N PRO A 187 -8.51 1.23 -0.39
CA PRO A 187 -7.14 0.88 -0.03
C PRO A 187 -6.33 0.44 -1.25
N LEU A 188 -5.09 0.90 -1.33
CA LEU A 188 -4.15 0.49 -2.36
C LEU A 188 -3.15 -0.52 -1.79
N VAL A 189 -3.01 -1.66 -2.46
CA VAL A 189 -2.05 -2.68 -2.07
C VAL A 189 -0.81 -2.57 -2.96
N ILE A 190 0.28 -2.06 -2.42
CA ILE A 190 1.55 -1.97 -3.16
C ILE A 190 2.46 -3.12 -2.75
N ARG A 191 2.82 -3.95 -3.74
CA ARG A 191 3.76 -5.07 -3.59
C ARG A 191 5.01 -4.77 -4.40
N PHE A 192 6.18 -5.06 -3.82
CA PHE A 192 7.46 -4.91 -4.49
C PHE A 192 8.00 -6.25 -4.95
N LYS A 193 8.57 -6.29 -6.14
CA LYS A 193 9.27 -7.47 -6.66
C LYS A 193 10.62 -7.06 -7.24
N ASP A 194 11.63 -7.89 -6.98
CA ASP A 194 12.91 -7.75 -7.66
C ASP A 194 12.78 -8.17 -9.11
N ARG A 195 13.25 -7.31 -10.02
CA ARG A 195 13.23 -7.62 -11.46
C ARG A 195 13.96 -8.93 -11.78
N ARG A 196 14.92 -9.35 -10.96
CA ARG A 196 15.75 -10.54 -11.19
C ARG A 196 15.21 -11.84 -10.59
N GLU A 197 14.19 -11.80 -9.73
CA GLU A 197 13.67 -13.00 -9.05
C GLU A 197 12.56 -13.72 -9.83
N GLY A 198 12.22 -13.26 -11.05
CA GLY A 198 11.18 -13.89 -11.87
C GLY A 198 11.63 -14.07 -13.32
N GLY A 199 12.16 -15.26 -13.62
CA GLY A 199 12.45 -15.72 -14.98
C GLY A 199 13.92 -16.09 -15.16
N GLU A 200 14.14 -17.24 -15.78
CA GLU A 200 15.38 -17.63 -16.48
C GLU A 200 16.06 -16.40 -17.11
N GLU A 201 17.39 -16.40 -17.11
CA GLU A 201 18.20 -15.38 -17.79
C GLU A 201 17.75 -15.21 -19.24
N ARG A 202 16.80 -14.31 -19.49
CA ARG A 202 16.52 -13.86 -20.84
C ARG A 202 17.74 -13.09 -21.29
N THR A 203 18.44 -13.68 -22.26
CA THR A 203 19.54 -13.08 -22.99
C THR A 203 19.16 -11.68 -23.45
N ARG A 204 20.07 -10.73 -23.28
CA ARG A 204 19.94 -9.41 -23.90
C ARG A 204 19.88 -9.60 -25.42
N PRO A 205 19.16 -8.76 -26.18
CA PRO A 205 19.23 -8.82 -27.65
C PRO A 205 20.69 -8.76 -28.10
N GLY A 206 21.20 -9.86 -28.68
CA GLY A 206 22.60 -9.98 -29.15
C GLY A 206 23.59 -10.73 -28.26
N GLU A 207 23.22 -11.19 -27.05
CA GLU A 207 24.07 -12.06 -26.23
C GLU A 207 23.62 -13.53 -26.41
N SER A 208 24.52 -14.44 -26.80
CA SER A 208 24.21 -15.88 -26.90
C SER A 208 24.29 -16.56 -25.53
N LEU A 209 23.49 -17.60 -25.29
CA LEU A 209 23.49 -18.38 -24.04
C LEU A 209 24.90 -18.91 -23.69
N GLU A 210 25.68 -19.30 -24.70
CA GLU A 210 27.06 -19.76 -24.55
C GLU A 210 28.00 -18.69 -24.00
N SER A 211 27.84 -17.43 -24.43
CA SER A 211 28.66 -16.31 -23.96
C SER A 211 28.46 -16.02 -22.46
N ILE A 212 27.21 -16.18 -21.98
CA ILE A 212 26.84 -16.02 -20.57
C ILE A 212 27.40 -17.18 -19.74
N GLN A 213 27.29 -18.41 -20.24
CA GLN A 213 27.82 -19.60 -19.57
C GLN A 213 29.35 -19.49 -19.40
N LYS A 214 30.06 -19.10 -20.46
CA LYS A 214 31.52 -18.94 -20.45
C LYS A 214 31.97 -17.84 -19.48
N ALA A 215 31.21 -16.75 -19.37
CA ALA A 215 31.47 -15.68 -18.40
C ALA A 215 31.22 -16.12 -16.95
N ARG A 216 30.18 -16.93 -16.71
CA ARG A 216 29.89 -17.53 -15.39
C ARG A 216 30.98 -18.49 -14.96
N ASP A 217 31.39 -19.40 -15.83
CA ASP A 217 32.43 -20.39 -15.54
C ASP A 217 33.77 -19.71 -15.23
N LYS A 218 34.13 -18.68 -16.02
CA LYS A 218 35.34 -17.88 -15.77
C LYS A 218 35.30 -17.18 -14.42
N ARG A 219 34.16 -16.61 -14.03
CA ARG A 219 33.97 -15.95 -12.74
C ARG A 219 34.02 -16.93 -11.58
N GLN A 220 33.43 -18.12 -11.72
CA GLN A 220 33.46 -19.17 -10.71
C GLN A 220 34.89 -19.70 -10.50
N GLN A 221 35.64 -19.90 -11.58
CA GLN A 221 37.06 -20.29 -11.53
C GLN A 221 37.93 -19.23 -10.84
N GLU A 222 37.68 -17.94 -11.07
CA GLU A 222 38.37 -16.85 -10.37
C GLU A 222 38.08 -16.85 -8.87
N ILE A 223 36.82 -17.06 -8.48
CA ILE A 223 36.41 -17.15 -7.07
C ILE A 223 37.11 -18.32 -6.39
N GLU A 224 37.11 -19.50 -7.01
CA GLU A 224 37.78 -20.69 -6.47
C GLU A 224 39.29 -20.50 -6.37
N LYS A 225 39.92 -19.89 -7.38
CA LYS A 225 41.36 -19.60 -7.37
C LYS A 225 41.71 -18.62 -6.25
N ASN A 226 40.87 -17.61 -6.01
CA ASN A 226 41.05 -16.67 -4.92
C ASN A 226 40.81 -17.31 -3.55
N ALA A 227 39.80 -18.16 -3.40
CA ALA A 227 39.55 -18.92 -2.19
C ALA A 227 40.73 -19.86 -1.85
N LYS A 228 41.26 -20.58 -2.85
CA LYS A 228 42.46 -21.44 -2.70
C LYS A 228 43.69 -20.63 -2.28
N LYS A 229 43.91 -19.45 -2.85
CA LYS A 229 45.00 -18.52 -2.46
C LYS A 229 44.84 -18.02 -1.02
N ILE A 230 43.62 -17.71 -0.59
CA ILE A 230 43.33 -17.26 0.77
C ILE A 230 43.58 -18.40 1.76
N MET A 231 43.13 -19.61 1.45
CA MET A 231 43.32 -20.80 2.29
C MET A 231 44.80 -21.18 2.44
N THR A 232 45.59 -21.10 1.35
CA THR A 232 47.04 -21.35 1.42
C THR A 232 47.78 -20.27 2.22
N LYS A 233 47.40 -18.99 2.08
CA LYS A 233 47.93 -17.92 2.95
C LYS A 233 47.61 -18.13 4.42
N ARG A 234 46.38 -18.58 4.75
CA ARG A 234 45.98 -18.90 6.13
C ARG A 234 46.76 -20.07 6.72
N ARG A 235 46.95 -21.16 5.96
CA ARG A 235 47.77 -22.32 6.38
C ARG A 235 49.23 -21.94 6.64
N LYS A 236 49.85 -21.14 5.76
CA LYS A 236 51.21 -20.63 5.96
C LYS A 236 51.37 -19.71 7.18
N LYS A 237 50.30 -19.04 7.60
CA LYS A 237 50.29 -18.16 8.77
C LYS A 237 50.06 -18.92 10.08
N GLN A 238 49.46 -20.12 10.04
CA GLN A 238 49.27 -20.99 11.20
C GLN A 238 50.45 -21.93 11.46
N ALA A 239 51.28 -22.19 10.45
CA ALA A 239 52.49 -23.02 10.55
C ALA A 239 53.77 -22.23 10.91
N LYS A 240 53.62 -20.95 11.28
CA LYS A 240 54.69 -20.01 11.59
C LYS A 240 54.41 -19.41 12.96
#